data_AF-A0A0C2AWS3-F1
#
_entry.id   AF-A0A0C2AWS3-F1
#
_cell.length_a   1.000
_cell.length_b   1.000
_cell.length_c   1.000
_cell.angle_alpha   90.00
_cell.angle_beta   90.00
_cell.angle_gamma   90.00
#
_symmetry.space_group_name_H-M   'P 1'
#
loop_
_entity.id
_entity.type
_entity.pdbx_description
1 polymer ?
#
loop_
_entity_poly.entity_id
_entity_poly.type
_entity_poly.pdbx_seq_one_letter_code
_entity_poly.pdbx_strand_id
1 'polypeptide(L)' 'MPVLIVTGTGTEIGKTVVTAAVAALALASGRSVAVLKPAQTGLAPGEPGDAAEVA' A
#
# COMPACT_ATOMS: atom_id res chain seq x y z
N MET A 1 5.78 -5.56 -16.58
CA MET A 1 4.95 -5.25 -15.40
C MET A 1 5.66 -4.14 -14.63
N PRO A 2 5.17 -2.89 -14.62
CA PRO A 2 5.85 -1.78 -13.96
C PRO A 2 5.76 -1.88 -12.43
N VAL A 3 6.77 -1.36 -11.74
CA VAL A 3 6.81 -1.22 -10.27
C VAL A 3 6.77 0.26 -9.94
N LEU A 4 5.86 0.68 -9.06
CA LEU A 4 5.81 2.01 -8.49
C LEU A 4 6.23 1.93 -7.02
N ILE A 5 7.16 2.78 -6.60
CA ILE A 5 7.61 2.87 -5.21
C ILE A 5 7.05 4.16 -4.60
N VAL A 6 6.27 4.02 -3.52
CA VAL A 6 5.82 5.14 -2.70
C VAL A 6 6.80 5.30 -1.53
N THR A 7 7.53 6.41 -1.52
CA THR A 7 8.50 6.76 -0.46
C THR A 7 8.02 7.95 0.37
N GLY A 8 8.69 8.23 1.48
CA GLY A 8 8.41 9.43 2.27
C GLY A 8 9.47 9.68 3.35
N THR A 9 9.50 10.89 3.87
CA THR A 9 10.54 11.40 4.79
C THR A 9 10.31 11.05 6.27
N GLY A 10 9.20 10.39 6.59
CA GLY A 10 8.84 10.07 7.97
C GLY A 10 7.69 9.06 8.08
N THR A 11 7.25 8.81 9.31
CA THR A 11 6.09 7.98 9.65
C THR A 11 4.80 8.80 9.57
N GLU A 12 3.65 8.14 9.40
CA GLU A 12 2.32 8.77 9.44
C GLU A 12 2.04 9.94 8.47
N ILE A 13 2.96 10.24 7.55
CA ILE A 13 2.81 11.29 6.53
C ILE A 13 1.93 10.88 5.33
N GLY A 14 1.09 9.86 5.47
CA GLY A 14 0.13 9.47 4.43
C GLY A 14 0.62 8.51 3.33
N LYS A 15 1.76 7.82 3.50
CA LYS A 15 2.26 6.85 2.50
C LYS A 15 1.23 5.75 2.17
N THR A 16 0.55 5.21 3.18
CA THR A 16 -0.47 4.16 3.02
C THR A 16 -1.68 4.70 2.24
N VAL A 17 -2.16 5.90 2.59
CA VAL A 17 -3.26 6.58 1.88
C VAL A 17 -2.92 6.84 0.42
N VAL A 18 -1.71 7.34 0.13
CA VAL A 18 -1.25 7.56 -1.25
C VAL A 18 -1.16 6.25 -2.03
N THR A 19 -0.68 5.19 -1.40
CA THR A 19 -0.60 3.85 -2.01
C THR A 19 -2.01 3.34 -2.36
N ALA A 20 -2.97 3.51 -1.45
CA ALA A 20 -4.37 3.14 -1.67
C ALA A 20 -5.00 3.90 -2.83
N ALA A 21 -4.82 5.22 -2.88
CA ALA A 21 -5.36 6.05 -3.94
C ALA A 21 -4.81 5.65 -5.32
N VAL A 22 -3.50 5.39 -5.43
CA VAL A 22 -2.90 4.95 -6.70
C VAL A 22 -3.39 3.56 -7.10
N ALA A 23 -3.50 2.62 -6.14
CA ALA A 23 -4.03 1.29 -6.39
C ALA A 23 -5.48 1.35 -6.88
N ALA A 24 -6.34 2.14 -6.23
CA ALA A 24 -7.73 2.34 -6.62
C ALA A 24 -7.86 2.91 -8.04
N LEU A 25 -7.05 3.92 -8.40
CA LEU A 25 -7.04 4.49 -9.74
C LEU A 25 -6.58 3.47 -10.81
N ALA A 26 -5.56 2.68 -10.50
CA ALA A 26 -5.07 1.64 -11.41
C ALA A 26 -6.13 0.54 -11.62
N LEU A 27 -6.78 0.09 -10.54
CA LEU A 27 -7.90 -0.85 -10.60
C LEU A 27 -9.07 -0.29 -11.43
N ALA A 28 -9.46 0.97 -11.20
CA ALA A 28 -10.51 1.64 -11.96
C ALA A 28 -10.15 1.78 -13.46
N SER A 29 -8.86 1.81 -13.80
CA SER A 29 -8.36 1.78 -15.19
C SER A 29 -8.30 0.37 -15.81
N GLY A 30 -8.84 -0.66 -15.14
CA GLY A 30 -8.87 -2.03 -15.64
C GLY A 30 -7.55 -2.78 -15.49
N ARG A 31 -6.63 -2.32 -14.63
CA ARG A 31 -5.34 -2.97 -14.40
C ARG A 31 -5.44 -3.96 -13.23
N SER A 32 -4.69 -5.05 -13.31
CA SER A 32 -4.38 -5.85 -12.13
C SER A 32 -3.34 -5.13 -11.27
N VAL A 33 -3.55 -5.11 -9.95
CA VAL A 33 -2.69 -4.44 -8.99
C VAL A 33 -2.35 -5.40 -7.85
N ALA A 34 -1.09 -5.42 -7.44
CA ALA A 34 -0.65 -6.03 -6.21
C ALA A 34 0.03 -4.95 -5.36
N VAL A 35 -0.31 -4.89 -4.08
CA VAL A 35 0.27 -3.94 -3.13
C VAL A 35 1.13 -4.72 -2.14
N LEU A 36 2.35 -4.24 -1.94
CA LEU A 36 3.33 -4.86 -1.06
C LEU A 36 3.83 -3.81 -0.07
N LYS A 37 3.77 -4.15 1.23
CA LYS A 37 4.52 -3.47 2.27
C LYS A 37 5.60 -4.43 2.77
N PRO A 38 6.87 -4.29 2.33
CA PRO A 38 7.90 -5.31 2.55
C PRO A 38 8.29 -5.49 4.02
N ALA A 39 8.07 -4.46 4.84
CA ALA A 39 8.27 -4.52 6.27
C ALA A 39 7.17 -3.73 6.99
N GLN A 40 6.61 -4.32 8.03
CA GLN A 40 5.66 -3.72 8.95
C GLN A 40 6.01 -4.16 10.37
N THR A 41 5.92 -3.24 11.32
CA THR A 41 6.12 -3.50 12.75
C THR A 41 4.83 -3.20 13.51
N GLY A 42 4.77 -3.63 14.77
CA GLY A 42 3.65 -3.30 15.67
C GLY A 42 2.38 -4.14 15.47
N LEU A 43 2.46 -5.26 14.76
CA LEU A 43 1.35 -6.20 14.57
C LEU A 43 1.55 -7.49 15.36
N ALA A 44 0.45 -8.05 15.87
CA ALA A 44 0.42 -9.41 16.38
C ALA A 44 0.40 -10.45 15.23
N PRO A 45 0.76 -11.72 15.49
CA PRO A 45 0.62 -12.78 14.50
C PRO A 45 -0.81 -12.88 13.96
N GLY A 46 -0.97 -12.77 12.65
CA GLY A 46 -2.26 -12.86 11.97
C GLY A 46 -3.08 -11.57 11.95
N GLU A 47 -2.60 -10.49 12.57
CA GLU A 47 -3.24 -9.18 12.49
C GLU A 47 -3.06 -8.59 11.07
N PRO A 48 -4.12 -8.03 10.45
CA PRO A 48 -4.00 -7.40 9.14
C PRO A 48 -3.11 -6.15 9.25
N GLY A 49 -2.15 -6.03 8.32
CA GLY A 49 -1.31 -4.83 8.22
C GLY A 49 -1.80 -3.83 7.19
N ASP A 50 -1.08 -2.72 7.03
CA ASP A 50 -1.40 -1.62 6.11
C ASP A 50 -1.73 -2.07 4.66
N ALA A 51 -1.13 -3.16 4.16
CA ALA A 51 -1.42 -3.64 2.82
C ALA A 51 -2.87 -4.14 2.69
N ALA A 52 -3.47 -4.61 3.79
CA ALA A 52 -4.88 -4.98 3.84
C ALA A 52 -5.81 -3.75 3.90
N GLU A 53 -5.34 -2.59 4.38
CA GLU A 53 -6.12 -1.33 4.36
C GLU A 53 -6.29 -0.75 2.95
N VAL A 54 -5.45 -1.18 2.01
CA VAL A 54 -5.49 -0.73 0.61
C VAL A 54 -6.54 -1.48 -0.23
N ALA A 55 -7.04 -2.61 0.27
CA ALA A 55 -7.96 -3.51 -0.44
C ALA A 55 -9.43 -3.09 -0.35
#